data_AF-A0A3D2JE24-F1
#
_entry.id   AF-A0A3D2JE24-F1
#
_cell.length_a   1.000
_cell.length_b   1.000
_cell.length_c   1.000
_cell.angle_alpha   90.00
_cell.angle_beta   90.00
_cell.angle_gamma   90.00
#
_symmetry.space_group_name_H-M   'P 1'
#
loop_
_entity.id
_entity.type
_entity.pdbx_description
1 polymer ?
#
loop_
_entity_poly.entity_id
_entity_poly.type
_entity_poly.pdbx_seq_one_letter_code
_entity_poly.pdbx_strand_id
1 'polypeptide(L)' 'NAQPSQIALAWLLHRSPTMLPIPGTSSVKHLEENVMGATIKLTQEEFDSINNAK' A
#
# COMPACT_ATOMS: atom_id res chain seq x y z
N ASN A 1 7.93 -0.52 -11.86
CA ASN A 1 7.04 -1.50 -11.20
C ASN A 1 6.99 -1.21 -9.72
N ALA A 2 5.83 -1.31 -9.09
CA ALA A 2 5.67 -1.08 -7.66
C ALA A 2 6.21 -2.26 -6.84
N GLN A 3 6.79 -1.98 -5.67
CA GLN A 3 7.28 -2.98 -4.73
C GLN A 3 6.12 -3.62 -3.95
N PRO A 4 6.24 -4.88 -3.50
CA PRO A 4 5.19 -5.54 -2.72
C PRO A 4 4.75 -4.75 -1.46
N SER A 5 5.70 -4.11 -0.76
CA SER A 5 5.42 -3.25 0.40
C SER A 5 4.53 -2.05 0.04
N GLN A 6 4.72 -1.49 -1.15
CA GLN A 6 3.94 -0.37 -1.66
C GLN A 6 2.51 -0.79 -1.98
N ILE A 7 2.34 -1.95 -2.62
CA ILE A 7 1.03 -2.53 -2.91
C ILE A 7 0.28 -2.87 -1.62
N ALA A 8 0.97 -3.43 -0.61
CA ALA A 8 0.39 -3.70 0.69
C ALA A 8 -0.12 -2.42 1.38
N LEU A 9 0.66 -1.34 1.33
CA LEU A 9 0.26 -0.05 1.91
C LEU A 9 -0.94 0.56 1.16
N ALA A 10 -0.91 0.53 -0.17
CA ALA A 10 -2.02 1.00 -1.01
C ALA A 10 -3.32 0.23 -0.73
N TRP A 11 -3.23 -1.08 -0.55
CA TRP A 11 -4.36 -1.93 -0.21
C TRP A 11 -4.95 -1.57 1.16
N LEU A 12 -4.12 -1.37 2.18
CA LEU A 12 -4.58 -0.92 3.51
C LEU A 12 -5.34 0.41 3.41
N LEU A 13 -4.78 1.38 2.69
CA LEU A 13 -5.39 2.70 2.49
C LEU A 13 -6.69 2.66 1.67
N HIS A 14 -6.82 1.71 0.73
CA HIS A 14 -8.06 1.53 -0.05
C HIS A 14 -9.17 0.89 0.80
N ARG A 15 -8.83 0.00 1.73
CA ARG A 15 -9.80 -0.81 2.49
C ARG A 15 -10.75 -0.01 3.37
N SER A 16 -10.33 1.16 3.85
CA SER A 16 -11.20 2.04 4.64
C SER A 16 -10.74 3.50 4.60
N PRO A 17 -11.67 4.48 4.50
CA PRO A 17 -11.34 5.90 4.57
C PRO A 17 -10.77 6.34 5.93
N THR A 18 -10.93 5.54 6.99
CA THR A 18 -10.39 5.82 8.33
C THR A 18 -9.12 5.02 8.64
N MET A 19 -8.54 4.32 7.66
CA MET A 19 -7.31 3.57 7.85
C MET A 19 -6.10 4.50 7.85
N LEU A 20 -5.32 4.49 8.94
CA LEU A 20 -4.06 5.25 9.05
C LEU A 20 -2.90 4.29 9.41
N PRO A 21 -2.23 3.70 8.41
CA PRO A 21 -1.05 2.86 8.67
C PRO A 21 0.13 3.72 9.15
N ILE A 22 0.88 3.22 10.13
CA ILE A 22 2.08 3.89 10.70
C ILE A 22 3.31 3.01 10.44
N PRO A 23 3.76 2.88 9.17
CA PRO A 23 4.85 1.98 8.84
C PRO A 23 6.18 2.53 9.37
N GLY A 24 6.82 1.78 10.28
CA GLY A 24 8.15 2.08 10.77
C GLY A 24 9.24 1.62 9.80
N THR A 25 10.37 2.32 9.78
CA THR A 25 11.58 1.90 9.07
C THR A 25 12.82 2.61 9.61
N SER A 26 13.99 1.97 9.49
CA SER A 26 15.30 2.54 9.82
C SER A 26 16.09 3.03 8.59
N SER A 27 15.52 2.91 7.40
CA SER A 27 16.17 3.23 6.12
C SER A 27 15.42 4.32 5.36
N VAL A 28 16.16 5.30 4.84
CA VAL A 28 15.61 6.37 3.98
C VAL A 28 14.98 5.79 2.73
N LYS A 29 15.58 4.75 2.12
CA LYS A 29 15.02 4.09 0.94
C LYS A 29 13.64 3.50 1.22
N HIS A 30 13.47 2.83 2.35
CA HIS A 30 12.16 2.27 2.73
C HIS A 30 11.16 3.38 3.09
N LEU A 31 11.62 4.52 3.62
CA LEU A 31 10.76 5.68 3.84
C LEU A 31 10.21 6.19 2.51
N GLU A 32 11.07 6.34 1.50
CA GLU A 32 10.66 6.73 0.14
C GLU A 32 9.68 5.72 -0.47
N GLU A 33 9.94 4.42 -0.31
CA GLU A 33 9.03 3.37 -0.74
C GLU A 33 7.66 3.47 -0.04
N ASN A 34 7.63 3.66 1.28
CA ASN A 34 6.39 3.86 2.04
C ASN A 34 5.60 5.08 1.54
N VAL A 35 6.27 6.22 1.33
CA VAL A 35 5.62 7.43 0.81
C VAL A 35 5.04 7.17 -0.59
N MET A 36 5.79 6.52 -1.48
CA MET A 36 5.30 6.14 -2.80
C MET A 36 4.13 5.14 -2.73
N GLY A 37 4.12 4.20 -1.79
CA GLY A 37 3.00 3.27 -1.60
C GLY A 37 1.69 3.99 -1.25
N ALA A 38 1.76 5.09 -0.51
CA ALA A 38 0.58 5.88 -0.14
C ALA A 38 -0.04 6.67 -1.31
N THR A 39 0.70 6.89 -2.40
CA THR A 39 0.21 7.60 -3.59
C THR A 39 -0.44 6.67 -4.61
N ILE A 40 -0.21 5.35 -4.50
CA ILE A 40 -0.82 4.36 -5.39
C ILE A 40 -2.32 4.30 -5.12
N LYS A 41 -3.11 4.42 -6.20
CA LYS A 41 -4.55 4.22 -6.18
C LYS A 41 -4.87 2.93 -6.89
N LEU A 42 -5.31 1.93 -6.13
CA LEU A 42 -5.82 0.69 -6.70
C LEU A 42 -7.18 0.95 -7.35
N THR A 43 -7.36 0.40 -8.54
CA THR A 43 -8.67 0.18 -9.11
C THR A 43 -9.45 -0.83 -8.27
N GLN A 44 -10.78 -0.87 -8.44
CA GLN A 44 -11.60 -1.87 -7.75
C GLN A 44 -11.18 -3.30 -8.13
N GLU A 45 -10.87 -3.53 -9.41
CA GLU A 45 -10.43 -4.83 -9.92
C GLU A 45 -9.10 -5.29 -9.29
N GLU A 46 -8.13 -4.39 -9.17
CA GLU A 46 -6.85 -4.69 -8.50
C GLU A 46 -7.05 -4.95 -7.01
N PHE A 47 -7.86 -4.12 -6.34
CA PHE A 47 -8.18 -4.31 -4.93
C PHE A 47 -8.83 -5.67 -4.67
N ASP A 48 -9.83 -6.04 -5.48
CA ASP A 48 -10.54 -7.31 -5.36
C ASP A 48 -9.63 -8.50 -5.67
N SER A 49 -8.73 -8.36 -6.65
CA SER A 49 -7.73 -9.38 -6.97
C SER A 49 -6.80 -9.65 -5.79
N ILE A 50 -6.31 -8.60 -5.12
CA ILE A 50 -5.45 -8.72 -3.95
C ILE A 50 -6.24 -9.25 -2.75
N ASN A 51 -7.47 -8.79 -2.53
CA ASN A 51 -8.30 -9.18 -1.39
C ASN A 51 -8.75 -10.65 -1.46
N ASN A 52 -8.88 -11.20 -2.66
CA ASN A 52 -9.29 -12.59 -2.90
C ASN A 52 -8.10 -13.54 -3.16
N ALA A 53 -6.87 -13.02 -3.15
CA ALA A 53 -5.67 -13.84 -3.22
C ALA A 53 -5.59 -14.74 -1.97
N LYS A 54 -5.32 -16.03 -2.18
CA LYS A 54 -5.19 -17.03 -1.11
C LYS A 54 -3.78 -17.06 -0.53
#